data_AF-A0A164JP73-F1
#
_entry.id   AF-A0A164JP73-F1
#
_cell.length_a   1.000
_cell.length_b   1.000
_cell.length_c   1.000
_cell.angle_alpha   90.00
_cell.angle_beta   90.00
_cell.angle_gamma   90.00
#
_symmetry.space_group_name_H-M   'P 1'
#
loop_
_entity.id
_entity.type
_entity.pdbx_description
1 polymer ?
#
loop_
_entity_poly.entity_id
_entity_poly.type
_entity_poly.pdbx_seq_one_letter_code
_entity_poly.pdbx_strand_id
1 'polypeptide(L)'
;QFRPVNQNRFNEAKLRKRKQGIEESTIEYFYDILDLCRRVDPNMSEATKLAHLWRGLKPSLLEKLWSLKPNSCDEFLQEIKRYQEMTSRARHDEWAMGVVGKPTPTAGKRKLIRYLYYENSLLPKF
;
A
#
# COMPACT_ATOMS: atom_id res chain seq x y z
N GLN A 1 -20.28 -29.72 8.33
CA GLN A 1 -20.02 -28.60 9.25
C GLN A 1 -21.14 -27.58 9.11
N PHE A 2 -21.76 -27.16 10.22
CA PHE A 2 -22.79 -26.11 10.23
C PHE A 2 -22.11 -24.74 10.07
N ARG A 3 -22.37 -24.03 8.96
CA ARG A 3 -22.01 -22.61 8.84
C ARG A 3 -23.24 -21.80 9.21
N PRO A 4 -23.19 -20.89 10.19
CA PRO A 4 -24.32 -20.01 10.47
C PRO A 4 -24.70 -19.28 9.18
N VAL A 5 -26.00 -19.25 8.85
CA VAL A 5 -26.53 -18.58 7.63
C VAL A 5 -26.05 -17.12 7.51
N ASN A 6 -25.69 -16.51 8.64
CA ASN A 6 -25.22 -15.14 8.73
C ASN A 6 -23.69 -14.97 8.60
N GLN A 7 -22.90 -16.05 8.64
CA GLN A 7 -21.44 -15.97 8.66
C GLN A 7 -20.88 -15.44 7.33
N ASN A 8 -21.46 -15.87 6.20
CA ASN A 8 -20.99 -15.41 4.89
C ASN A 8 -21.30 -13.92 4.70
N ARG A 9 -22.55 -13.51 4.97
CA ARG A 9 -22.96 -12.09 4.93
C ARG A 9 -22.10 -11.21 5.85
N PHE A 10 -21.76 -11.71 7.04
CA PHE A 10 -20.86 -11.01 7.96
C PHE A 10 -19.46 -10.84 7.36
N ASN A 11 -18.89 -11.91 6.79
CA ASN A 11 -17.57 -11.88 6.16
C ASN A 11 -17.55 -10.95 4.93
N GLU A 12 -18.59 -10.98 4.10
CA GLU A 12 -18.76 -10.07 2.96
C GLU A 12 -18.80 -8.60 3.41
N ALA A 13 -19.58 -8.31 4.45
CA ALA A 13 -19.68 -6.97 5.01
C ALA A 13 -18.33 -6.51 5.60
N LYS A 14 -17.62 -7.40 6.30
CA LYS A 14 -16.28 -7.16 6.84
C LYS A 14 -15.28 -6.89 5.71
N LEU A 15 -15.21 -7.76 4.70
CA LEU A 15 -14.36 -7.61 3.52
C LEU A 15 -14.66 -6.29 2.81
N ARG A 16 -15.94 -5.92 2.63
CA ARG A 16 -16.34 -4.66 1.97
C ARG A 16 -15.90 -3.41 2.74
N LYS A 17 -15.92 -3.44 4.06
CA LYS A 17 -15.55 -2.30 4.91
C LYS A 17 -14.06 -2.24 5.24
N ARG A 18 -13.30 -3.29 4.91
CA ARG A 18 -11.91 -3.42 5.31
C ARG A 18 -11.03 -2.34 4.66
N LYS A 19 -10.34 -1.60 5.53
CA LYS A 19 -9.32 -0.60 5.20
C LYS A 19 -8.08 -0.85 6.06
N GLN A 20 -6.90 -0.61 5.52
CA GLN A 20 -5.63 -0.69 6.25
C GLN A 20 -5.67 0.29 7.43
N GLY A 21 -5.32 -0.19 8.63
CA GLY A 21 -5.19 0.65 9.81
C GLY A 21 -3.97 1.59 9.73
N ILE A 22 -3.97 2.66 10.52
CA ILE A 22 -2.88 3.65 10.54
C ILE A 22 -1.55 2.99 10.96
N GLU A 23 -1.59 2.20 12.03
CA GLU A 23 -0.45 1.47 12.58
C GLU A 23 -0.30 0.06 12.01
N GLU A 24 -1.19 -0.34 11.11
CA GLU A 24 -1.19 -1.68 10.55
C GLU A 24 -0.13 -1.84 9.45
N SER A 25 0.68 -2.89 9.54
CA SER A 25 1.62 -3.19 8.46
C SER A 25 0.87 -3.59 7.19
N THR A 26 1.40 -3.22 6.03
CA THR A 26 0.74 -3.59 4.76
C THR A 26 0.74 -5.11 4.53
N ILE A 27 1.71 -5.83 5.11
CA ILE A 27 1.79 -7.29 5.01
C ILE A 27 0.65 -7.95 5.80
N GLU A 28 0.36 -7.49 7.02
CA GLU A 28 -0.79 -7.96 7.79
C GLU A 28 -2.10 -7.66 7.08
N TYR A 29 -2.26 -6.43 6.58
CA TYR A 29 -3.42 -6.02 5.78
C TYR A 29 -3.63 -6.93 4.57
N PHE A 30 -2.55 -7.24 3.84
CA PHE A 30 -2.58 -8.11 2.68
C PHE A 30 -3.13 -9.51 3.02
N TYR A 31 -2.57 -10.15 4.05
CA TYR A 31 -2.99 -11.50 4.42
C TYR A 31 -4.40 -11.55 5.03
N ASP A 32 -4.82 -10.53 5.79
CA ASP A 32 -6.19 -10.46 6.30
C ASP A 32 -7.21 -10.30 5.16
N ILE A 33 -6.90 -9.51 4.12
CA ILE A 33 -7.74 -9.42 2.92
C ILE A 33 -7.83 -10.78 2.22
N LEU A 34 -6.71 -11.46 1.98
CA LEU A 34 -6.72 -12.77 1.31
C LEU A 34 -7.50 -13.83 2.11
N ASP A 35 -7.35 -13.83 3.43
CA ASP A 35 -8.09 -14.75 4.29
C ASP A 35 -9.60 -14.42 4.28
N LEU A 36 -9.99 -13.15 4.31
CA LEU A 36 -11.38 -12.73 4.17
C LEU A 36 -11.96 -13.13 2.80
N CYS A 37 -11.23 -12.91 1.71
CA CYS A 37 -11.62 -13.34 0.37
C CYS A 37 -11.89 -14.85 0.34
N ARG A 38 -10.96 -15.67 0.85
CA ARG A 38 -11.10 -17.14 0.93
C ARG A 38 -12.31 -17.58 1.76
N ARG A 39 -12.64 -16.86 2.84
CA ARG A 39 -13.80 -17.17 3.69
C ARG A 39 -15.14 -16.81 3.03
N VAL A 40 -15.16 -15.77 2.19
CA VAL A 40 -16.35 -15.33 1.43
C VAL A 40 -16.56 -16.23 0.21
N ASP A 41 -15.53 -16.37 -0.61
CA ASP A 41 -15.54 -17.17 -1.83
C ASP A 41 -14.13 -17.78 -2.04
N PRO A 42 -13.96 -19.10 -1.83
CA PRO A 42 -12.70 -19.79 -2.08
C PRO A 42 -12.20 -19.68 -3.53
N ASN A 43 -13.12 -19.43 -4.49
CA ASN A 43 -12.82 -19.32 -5.91
C ASN A 43 -12.79 -17.86 -6.40
N MET A 44 -12.71 -16.89 -5.47
CA MET A 44 -12.66 -15.48 -5.81
C MET A 44 -11.51 -15.20 -6.78
N SER A 45 -11.81 -14.49 -7.88
CA SER A 45 -10.81 -14.17 -8.90
C SER A 45 -9.68 -13.31 -8.36
N GLU A 46 -8.48 -13.44 -8.94
CA GLU A 46 -7.33 -12.58 -8.60
C GLU A 46 -7.66 -11.10 -8.77
N ALA A 47 -8.35 -10.73 -9.85
CA ALA A 47 -8.76 -9.35 -10.10
C ALA A 47 -9.67 -8.80 -8.99
N THR A 48 -10.60 -9.61 -8.50
CA THR A 48 -11.49 -9.24 -7.37
C THR A 48 -10.70 -9.08 -6.07
N LYS A 49 -9.75 -9.98 -5.78
CA LYS A 49 -8.88 -9.86 -4.60
C LYS A 49 -8.03 -8.58 -4.66
N LEU A 50 -7.44 -8.29 -5.83
CA LEU A 50 -6.69 -7.06 -6.05
C LEU A 50 -7.57 -5.83 -5.85
N ALA A 51 -8.79 -5.81 -6.38
CA ALA A 51 -9.72 -4.71 -6.16
C ALA A 51 -9.97 -4.45 -4.65
N HIS A 52 -10.08 -5.51 -3.85
CA HIS A 52 -10.20 -5.39 -2.39
C HIS A 52 -8.92 -4.83 -1.73
N LEU A 53 -7.74 -5.29 -2.15
CA LEU A 53 -6.45 -4.78 -1.68
C LEU A 53 -6.29 -3.29 -2.00
N TRP A 54 -6.57 -2.88 -3.24
CA TRP A 54 -6.45 -1.49 -3.67
C TRP A 54 -7.40 -0.55 -2.93
N ARG A 55 -8.67 -0.96 -2.76
CA ARG A 55 -9.70 -0.11 -2.16
C ARG A 55 -9.40 0.29 -0.72
N GLY A 56 -8.77 -0.59 0.06
CA GLY A 56 -8.50 -0.35 1.47
C GLY A 56 -7.08 0.10 1.78
N LEU A 57 -6.19 0.15 0.78
CA LEU A 57 -4.79 0.51 0.97
C LEU A 57 -4.64 1.97 1.45
N LYS A 58 -3.62 2.23 2.27
CA LYS A 58 -3.31 3.61 2.67
C LYS A 58 -2.88 4.46 1.46
N PRO A 59 -3.31 5.74 1.36
CA PRO A 59 -3.01 6.60 0.22
C PRO A 59 -1.51 6.72 -0.10
N SER A 60 -0.67 6.84 0.93
CA SER A 60 0.78 7.01 0.77
C SER A 60 1.49 5.83 0.10
N LEU A 61 0.87 4.64 0.12
CA LEU A 61 1.39 3.46 -0.55
C LEU A 61 0.69 3.22 -1.90
N LEU A 62 -0.59 3.60 -2.01
CA LEU A 62 -1.34 3.59 -3.25
C LEU A 62 -0.61 4.38 -4.35
N GLU A 63 -0.19 5.61 -4.05
CA GLU A 63 0.55 6.47 -4.97
C GLU A 63 1.84 5.81 -5.51
N LYS A 64 2.49 4.99 -4.69
CA LYS A 64 3.76 4.34 -5.06
C LYS A 64 3.56 3.08 -5.88
N LEU A 65 2.55 2.29 -5.52
CA LEU A 65 2.26 1.02 -6.19
C LEU A 65 1.50 1.20 -7.50
N TRP A 66 0.71 2.27 -7.65
CA TRP A 66 -0.14 2.49 -8.83
C TRP A 66 0.64 2.51 -10.14
N SER A 67 1.85 3.08 -10.15
CA SER A 67 2.72 3.14 -11.34
C SER A 67 3.29 1.78 -11.75
N LEU A 68 3.40 0.84 -10.81
CA LEU A 68 3.99 -0.49 -11.01
C LEU A 68 2.96 -1.49 -11.55
N LYS A 69 1.67 -1.19 -11.39
CA LYS A 69 0.53 -1.96 -11.92
C LYS A 69 0.66 -3.48 -11.70
N PRO A 70 0.86 -3.95 -10.46
CA PRO A 70 0.85 -5.38 -10.20
C PRO A 70 -0.49 -6.00 -10.63
N ASN A 71 -0.42 -7.09 -11.38
CA ASN A 71 -1.57 -7.77 -11.98
C ASN A 71 -1.98 -9.04 -11.23
N SER A 72 -1.21 -9.41 -10.20
CA SER A 72 -1.49 -10.56 -9.31
C SER A 72 -1.26 -10.20 -7.84
N CYS A 73 -1.86 -10.97 -6.93
CA CYS A 73 -1.64 -10.78 -5.49
C CYS A 73 -0.15 -10.97 -5.13
N ASP A 74 0.56 -11.86 -5.82
CA ASP A 74 1.97 -12.11 -5.57
C ASP A 74 2.86 -10.96 -6.01
N GLU A 75 2.63 -10.40 -7.21
CA GLU A 75 3.32 -9.19 -7.66
C GLU A 75 3.06 -8.02 -6.69
N PHE A 76 1.81 -7.86 -6.26
CA PHE A 76 1.44 -6.83 -5.29
C PHE A 76 2.22 -6.98 -3.98
N LEU A 77 2.33 -8.20 -3.46
CA LEU A 77 3.10 -8.51 -2.25
C LEU A 77 4.60 -8.24 -2.44
N GLN A 78 5.16 -8.61 -3.60
CA GLN A 78 6.57 -8.36 -3.90
C GLN A 78 6.89 -6.88 -3.95
N GLU A 79 6.01 -6.05 -4.50
CA GLU A 79 6.21 -4.59 -4.51
C GLU A 79 6.10 -3.98 -3.11
N ILE A 80 5.20 -4.48 -2.26
CA ILE A 80 5.15 -4.07 -0.84
C ILE A 80 6.48 -4.38 -0.15
N LYS A 81 7.01 -5.59 -0.33
CA LYS A 81 8.28 -6.01 0.29
C LYS A 81 9.45 -5.15 -0.19
N ARG A 82 9.55 -4.91 -1.50
CA ARG A 82 10.56 -4.02 -2.09
C ARG A 82 10.46 -2.60 -1.52
N TYR A 83 9.25 -2.08 -1.39
CA TYR A 83 9.03 -0.77 -0.80
C TYR A 83 9.48 -0.71 0.67
N GLN A 84 9.10 -1.70 1.48
CA GLN A 84 9.50 -1.79 2.88
C GLN A 84 11.02 -1.84 3.03
N GLU A 85 11.69 -2.67 2.22
CA GLU A 85 13.14 -2.79 2.22
C GLU A 85 13.84 -1.48 1.82
N MET A 86 13.34 -0.80 0.79
CA MET A 86 13.90 0.50 0.39
C MET A 86 13.76 1.54 1.51
N THR A 87 12.62 1.55 2.20
CA THR A 87 12.40 2.49 3.32
C THR A 87 13.18 2.14 4.59
N SER A 88 13.42 0.86 4.87
CA SER A 88 14.23 0.45 6.03
C SER A 88 15.69 0.82 5.83
N ARG A 89 16.23 0.59 4.62
CA ARG A 89 17.58 1.01 4.24
C ARG A 89 17.75 2.53 4.32
N ALA A 90 16.82 3.30 3.76
CA ALA A 90 16.88 4.76 3.84
C ALA A 90 16.90 5.29 5.28
N ARG A 91 16.12 4.69 6.20
CA ARG A 91 16.13 5.04 7.63
C ARG A 91 17.44 4.66 8.31
N HIS A 92 17.98 3.49 7.97
CA HIS A 92 19.26 3.03 8.49
C HIS A 92 20.41 3.94 8.03
N ASP A 93 20.41 4.34 6.76
CA ASP A 93 21.40 5.26 6.20
C ASP A 93 21.27 6.66 6.81
N GLU A 94 20.06 7.17 7.02
CA GLU A 94 19.82 8.44 7.73
C GLU A 94 20.38 8.41 9.16
N TRP A 95 20.17 7.31 9.88
CA TRP A 95 20.74 7.11 11.22
C TRP A 95 22.27 7.02 11.19
N ALA A 96 22.84 6.23 10.27
CA ALA A 96 24.29 6.09 10.11
C ALA A 96 24.97 7.42 9.74
N MET A 97 24.34 8.22 8.87
CA MET A 97 24.78 9.57 8.49
C MET A 97 24.54 10.63 9.59
N GLY A 98 23.77 10.31 10.63
CA GLY A 98 23.65 11.12 11.85
C GLY A 98 24.76 10.84 12.88
N VAL A 99 25.39 9.65 12.80
CA VAL A 99 26.54 9.25 13.64
C VAL A 99 27.87 9.73 13.04
N VAL A 100 27.96 9.81 11.71
CA VAL A 100 29.06 10.50 11.02
C VAL A 100 28.70 11.98 10.91
N GLY A 101 29.48 12.85 11.55
CA GLY A 101 29.19 14.29 11.66
C GLY A 101 28.60 14.95 10.40
N LYS A 102 27.62 15.83 10.62
CA LYS A 102 26.77 16.51 9.62
C LYS A 102 27.43 16.69 8.24
N PRO A 103 26.88 16.11 7.15
CA PRO A 103 27.24 16.54 5.82
C PRO A 103 26.62 17.91 5.56
N THR A 104 27.45 18.83 5.09
CA THR A 104 27.04 20.13 4.55
C THR A 104 25.98 19.95 3.45
N PRO A 105 24.92 20.77 3.42
CA PRO A 105 23.85 20.62 2.44
C PRO A 105 24.36 20.98 1.04
N THR A 106 24.55 19.98 0.19
CA THR A 106 24.81 20.22 -1.24
C THR A 106 23.50 20.64 -1.92
N ALA A 107 23.55 21.86 -2.47
CA ALA A 107 22.49 22.51 -3.19
C ALA A 107 22.10 21.70 -4.45
N GLY A 108 21.01 20.93 -4.38
CA GLY A 108 20.50 20.21 -5.55
C GLY A 108 19.05 19.75 -5.48
N LYS A 109 18.47 19.54 -4.28
CA LYS A 109 17.16 18.88 -4.16
C LYS A 109 15.95 19.82 -4.07
N ARG A 110 16.13 21.15 -4.20
CA ARG A 110 15.02 22.13 -4.12
C ARG A 110 14.29 22.40 -5.45
N LYS A 111 14.85 22.00 -6.61
CA LYS A 111 14.21 22.26 -7.92
C LYS A 111 13.06 21.31 -8.24
N LEU A 112 13.10 20.05 -7.79
CA LEU A 112 12.07 19.07 -8.15
C LEU A 112 10.71 19.36 -7.49
N ILE A 113 10.71 19.80 -6.22
CA ILE A 113 9.46 20.09 -5.50
C ILE A 113 8.75 21.34 -6.05
N ARG A 114 9.51 22.32 -6.58
CA ARG A 114 8.92 23.50 -7.24
C ARG A 114 8.28 23.14 -8.59
N TYR A 115 8.85 22.22 -9.35
CA TYR A 115 8.32 21.80 -10.65
C TYR A 115 6.98 21.05 -10.50
N LEU A 116 6.91 20.12 -9.54
CA LEU A 116 5.70 19.35 -9.26
C LEU A 116 4.56 20.23 -8.69
N TYR A 117 4.88 21.31 -7.97
CA TYR A 117 3.86 22.24 -7.46
C TYR A 117 3.29 23.16 -8.56
N TYR A 118 4.08 23.49 -9.59
CA TYR A 118 3.59 24.26 -10.74
C TYR A 118 2.73 23.42 -11.69
N GLU A 119 3.12 22.18 -12.00
CA GLU A 119 2.33 21.31 -12.89
C GLU A 119 0.95 20.94 -12.30
N ASN A 120 0.86 20.75 -10.97
CA ASN A 120 -0.42 20.47 -10.31
C ASN A 120 -1.35 21.70 -10.17
N SER A 121 -0.85 22.90 -10.43
CA SER A 121 -1.66 24.13 -10.41
C SER A 121 -2.27 24.51 -11.76
N LEU A 122 -1.93 23.79 -12.83
CA LEU A 122 -2.36 24.06 -14.22
C LEU A 122 -3.32 23.00 -14.79
N LEU A 123 -3.71 21.99 -14.02
CA LEU A 123 -4.75 21.06 -14.46
C LEU A 123 -6.15 21.61 -14.09
N PRO A 124 -7.09 21.67 -15.04
CA PRO A 124 -8.45 22.12 -14.75
C PRO A 124 -9.11 21.17 -13.76
N LYS A 125 -9.69 21.76 -12.70
CA LYS A 125 -10.54 21.05 -11.75
C LYS A 125 -11.81 20.62 -12.48
N PHE A 126 -11.97 19.31 -12.67
CA PHE A 126 -13.24 18.69 -13.00
C PHE A 126 -13.69 17.83 -11.82
#